data_AF-A0A8T4P7F3-F1
#
_entry.id   AF-A0A8T4P7F3-F1
#
_cell.length_a   1.000
_cell.length_b   1.000
_cell.length_c   1.000
_cell.angle_alpha   90.00
_cell.angle_beta   90.00
_cell.angle_gamma   90.00
#
_symmetry.space_group_name_H-M   'P 1'
#
loop_
_entity.id
_entity.type
_entity.pdbx_description
1 polymer ?
#
loop_
_entity_poly.entity_id
_entity_poly.type
_entity_poly.pdbx_seq_one_letter_code
_entity_poly.pdbx_strand_id
1 'polypeptide(L)'
;MKGIVVQFRRGRKTVHEKHFLLDIGIQNREEAKKYVGKEVVWKSPSGKEIKGKISDAHGNKGLVRAIFERGLPGQAITTEIEVKGEIKDFGNKEDKKDKKEEKLKKKKEENK
;
A
#
# COMPACT_ATOMS: atom_id res chain seq x y z
N MET A 1 3.24 8.88 5.91
CA MET A 1 4.26 8.43 4.91
C MET A 1 3.99 9.16 3.61
N LYS A 2 5.03 9.63 2.92
CA LYS A 2 4.88 10.31 1.62
C LYS A 2 4.94 9.30 0.46
N GLY A 3 4.33 9.64 -0.66
CA GLY A 3 4.44 8.90 -1.91
C GLY A 3 4.27 9.83 -3.12
N ILE A 4 4.37 9.29 -4.32
CA ILE A 4 4.27 10.00 -5.59
C ILE A 4 3.15 9.38 -6.43
N VAL A 5 2.33 10.21 -7.07
CA VAL A 5 1.39 9.75 -8.09
C VAL A 5 2.15 9.45 -9.37
N VAL A 6 2.16 8.18 -9.81
CA VAL A 6 2.90 7.77 -11.00
C VAL A 6 2.07 7.97 -12.26
N GLN A 7 0.86 7.41 -12.29
CA GLN A 7 0.02 7.42 -13.50
C GLN A 7 -1.43 7.04 -13.16
N PHE A 8 -2.37 7.46 -14.01
CA PHE A 8 -3.71 6.90 -14.07
C PHE A 8 -3.68 5.44 -14.52
N ARG A 9 -4.61 4.64 -14.00
CA ARG A 9 -4.88 3.33 -14.56
C ARG A 9 -5.56 3.50 -15.92
N ARG A 10 -4.82 3.22 -16.99
CA ARG A 10 -5.29 3.34 -18.38
C ARG A 10 -5.00 2.08 -19.19
N GLY A 11 -5.89 1.77 -20.11
CA GLY A 11 -5.66 0.87 -21.24
C GLY A 11 -5.20 1.65 -22.48
N ARG A 12 -5.27 1.01 -23.65
CA ARG A 12 -4.90 1.66 -24.94
C ARG A 12 -5.83 2.81 -25.32
N LYS A 13 -7.12 2.71 -24.99
CA LYS A 13 -8.16 3.71 -25.33
C LYS A 13 -9.05 4.10 -24.15
N THR A 14 -8.83 3.52 -22.97
CA THR A 14 -9.69 3.69 -21.79
C THR A 14 -8.88 4.26 -20.64
N VAL A 15 -9.45 5.21 -19.91
CA VAL A 15 -8.84 5.79 -18.72
C VAL A 15 -9.82 5.62 -17.57
N HIS A 16 -9.35 5.08 -16.45
CA HIS A 16 -10.14 5.02 -15.23
C HIS A 16 -9.77 6.20 -14.34
N GLU A 17 -10.56 7.26 -14.41
CA GLU A 17 -10.26 8.58 -13.81
C GLU A 17 -10.08 8.56 -12.29
N LYS A 18 -10.67 7.57 -11.60
CA LYS A 18 -10.58 7.44 -10.14
C LYS A 18 -9.48 6.50 -9.66
N HIS A 19 -8.85 5.76 -10.58
CA HIS A 19 -7.87 4.72 -10.23
C HIS A 19 -6.45 5.17 -10.57
N PHE A 20 -5.58 5.14 -9.57
CA PHE A 20 -4.22 5.66 -9.68
C PHE A 20 -3.20 4.63 -9.25
N LEU A 21 -2.04 4.68 -9.89
CA LEU A 21 -0.83 4.00 -9.44
C LEU A 21 -0.02 4.99 -8.60
N LEU A 22 0.31 4.59 -7.39
CA LEU A 22 1.12 5.37 -6.46
C LEU A 22 2.42 4.61 -6.18
N ASP A 23 3.51 5.36 -6.10
CA ASP A 23 4.78 4.91 -5.57
C ASP A 23 4.92 5.42 -4.15
N ILE A 24 5.05 4.49 -3.19
CA ILE A 24 5.20 4.80 -1.77
C ILE A 24 6.61 4.50 -1.25
N GLY A 25 7.58 4.34 -2.17
CA GLY A 25 8.98 4.05 -1.84
C GLY A 25 9.25 2.59 -1.47
N ILE A 26 8.35 1.68 -1.87
CA ILE A 26 8.46 0.25 -1.58
C ILE A 26 8.88 -0.49 -2.84
N GLN A 27 9.78 -1.45 -2.70
CA GLN A 27 10.30 -2.23 -3.84
C GLN A 27 9.61 -3.59 -3.99
N ASN A 28 9.08 -4.15 -2.89
CA ASN A 28 8.47 -5.49 -2.89
C ASN A 28 6.94 -5.47 -2.90
N ARG A 29 6.35 -6.41 -3.65
CA ARG A 29 4.89 -6.61 -3.69
C ARG A 29 4.31 -6.99 -2.32
N GLU A 30 5.02 -7.78 -1.54
CA GLU A 30 4.56 -8.28 -0.25
C GLU A 30 4.45 -7.17 0.79
N GLU A 31 5.43 -6.27 0.79
CA GLU A 31 5.41 -5.07 1.64
C GLU A 31 4.30 -4.13 1.21
N ALA A 32 4.14 -3.91 -0.10
CA ALA A 32 3.06 -3.07 -0.64
C ALA A 32 1.66 -3.57 -0.25
N LYS A 33 1.46 -4.90 -0.16
CA LYS A 33 0.19 -5.50 0.32
C LYS A 33 -0.17 -5.09 1.75
N LYS A 34 0.80 -4.82 2.61
CA LYS A 34 0.55 -4.35 4.00
C LYS A 34 -0.11 -2.96 4.04
N TYR A 35 -0.06 -2.23 2.92
CA TYR A 35 -0.65 -0.89 2.79
C TYR A 35 -2.06 -0.92 2.20
N VAL A 36 -2.56 -2.09 1.81
CA VAL A 36 -3.91 -2.25 1.29
C VAL A 36 -4.93 -1.88 2.36
N GLY A 37 -5.88 -1.03 1.99
CA GLY A 37 -6.94 -0.55 2.86
C GLY A 37 -6.63 0.75 3.61
N LYS A 38 -5.42 1.30 3.50
CA LYS A 38 -5.06 2.59 4.10
C LYS A 38 -5.64 3.78 3.34
N GLU A 39 -5.83 4.89 4.04
CA GLU A 39 -6.28 6.14 3.45
C GLU A 39 -5.09 6.88 2.82
N VAL A 40 -5.35 7.53 1.69
CA VAL A 40 -4.39 8.38 0.98
C VAL A 40 -5.04 9.71 0.72
N VAL A 41 -4.30 10.78 0.97
CA VAL A 41 -4.75 12.15 0.74
C VAL A 41 -3.83 12.79 -0.27
N TRP A 42 -4.42 13.31 -1.33
CA TRP A 42 -3.73 14.15 -2.28
C TRP A 42 -4.10 15.62 -2.02
N LYS A 43 -3.11 16.50 -2.05
CA LYS A 43 -3.29 17.95 -1.89
C LYS A 43 -3.08 18.63 -3.23
N SER A 44 -4.08 19.38 -3.68
CA SER A 44 -3.93 20.19 -4.88
C SER A 44 -3.05 21.42 -4.61
N PRO A 45 -2.42 22.00 -5.64
CA PRO A 45 -1.71 23.27 -5.51
C PRO A 45 -2.59 24.40 -4.96
N SER A 46 -3.91 24.33 -5.19
CA SER A 46 -4.90 25.28 -4.69
C SER A 46 -5.41 24.97 -3.27
N GLY A 47 -4.82 24.00 -2.56
CA GLY A 47 -5.16 23.65 -1.19
C GLY A 47 -6.39 22.74 -1.02
N LYS A 48 -6.90 22.13 -2.09
CA LYS A 48 -7.99 21.15 -2.00
C LYS A 48 -7.43 19.79 -1.65
N GLU A 49 -8.00 19.16 -0.62
CA GLU A 49 -7.67 17.78 -0.25
C GLU A 49 -8.65 16.81 -0.90
N ILE A 50 -8.11 15.78 -1.55
CA ILE A 50 -8.90 14.68 -2.13
C ILE A 50 -8.47 13.40 -1.44
N LYS A 51 -9.44 12.73 -0.79
CA LYS A 51 -9.21 11.48 -0.09
C LYS A 51 -9.41 10.29 -1.03
N GLY A 52 -8.71 9.22 -0.71
CA GLY A 52 -8.77 7.95 -1.40
C GLY A 52 -8.33 6.82 -0.52
N LYS A 53 -8.45 5.60 -1.04
CA LYS A 53 -8.09 4.37 -0.33
C LYS A 53 -7.21 3.51 -1.21
N ILE A 54 -6.17 2.91 -0.63
CA ILE A 54 -5.36 1.91 -1.31
C ILE A 54 -6.18 0.65 -1.48
N SER A 55 -6.40 0.24 -2.73
CA SER A 55 -7.21 -0.91 -3.08
C SER A 55 -6.41 -2.21 -3.15
N ASP A 56 -5.22 -2.19 -3.74
CA ASP A 56 -4.41 -3.40 -3.95
C ASP A 56 -2.97 -3.06 -4.34
N ALA A 57 -2.04 -4.01 -4.22
CA ALA A 57 -0.66 -3.87 -4.72
C ALA A 57 -0.60 -4.07 -6.25
N HIS A 58 0.18 -3.25 -6.94
CA HIS A 58 0.34 -3.28 -8.39
C HIS A 58 1.74 -3.72 -8.84
N GLY A 59 1.78 -4.72 -9.72
CA GLY A 59 3.03 -5.25 -10.27
C GLY A 59 3.96 -5.86 -9.21
N ASN A 60 5.23 -5.97 -9.57
CA ASN A 60 6.28 -6.57 -8.74
C ASN A 60 7.24 -5.55 -8.12
N LYS A 61 7.20 -4.28 -8.57
CA LYS A 61 8.09 -3.18 -8.11
C LYS A 61 7.54 -2.44 -6.89
N GLY A 62 6.65 -3.05 -6.10
CA GLY A 62 6.09 -2.45 -4.88
C GLY A 62 5.16 -1.24 -5.08
N LEU A 63 4.68 -0.99 -6.30
CA LEU A 63 3.65 0.03 -6.55
C LEU A 63 2.32 -0.37 -5.92
N VAL A 64 1.48 0.61 -5.60
CA VAL A 64 0.13 0.39 -5.08
C VAL A 64 -0.93 1.05 -5.96
N ARG A 65 -2.11 0.45 -5.99
CA ARG A 65 -3.29 1.02 -6.62
C ARG A 65 -4.14 1.70 -5.57
N ALA A 66 -4.53 2.94 -5.81
CA ALA A 66 -5.49 3.67 -4.99
C ALA A 66 -6.72 4.08 -5.78
N ILE A 67 -7.84 4.15 -5.08
CA ILE A 67 -9.13 4.63 -5.58
C ILE A 67 -9.46 5.90 -4.80
N PHE A 68 -9.54 7.03 -5.50
CA PHE A 68 -9.93 8.30 -4.90
C PHE A 68 -11.44 8.52 -5.05
N GLU A 69 -12.02 9.28 -4.12
CA GLU A 69 -13.45 9.63 -4.15
C GLU A 69 -13.79 10.43 -5.41
N ARG A 70 -12.90 11.38 -5.75
CA ARG A 70 -12.93 12.20 -6.95
C ARG A 70 -11.70 11.89 -7.81
N GLY A 71 -11.89 11.92 -9.13
CA GLY A 71 -10.76 11.79 -10.06
C GLY A 71 -9.79 12.95 -9.87
N LEU A 72 -8.50 12.66 -9.90
CA LEU A 72 -7.47 13.69 -9.89
C LEU A 72 -7.32 14.28 -11.31
N PRO A 73 -7.01 15.58 -11.44
CA PRO A 73 -6.69 16.16 -12.74
C PRO A 73 -5.42 15.53 -13.32
N GLY A 74 -5.27 15.55 -14.64
CA GLY A 74 -4.06 15.04 -15.33
C GLY A 74 -2.75 15.59 -14.79
N GLN A 75 -2.77 16.83 -14.32
CA GLN A 75 -1.65 17.54 -13.71
C GLN A 75 -1.22 17.02 -12.33
N ALA A 76 -1.98 16.09 -11.74
CA ALA A 76 -1.60 15.44 -10.49
C ALA A 76 -0.51 14.38 -10.66
N ILE A 77 -0.13 14.01 -11.89
CA ILE A 77 0.99 13.11 -12.13
C ILE A 77 2.29 13.75 -11.59
N THR A 78 3.15 12.95 -10.96
CA THR A 78 4.43 13.38 -10.35
C THR A 78 4.27 14.29 -9.13
N THR A 79 3.08 14.35 -8.54
CA THR A 79 2.86 15.13 -7.31
C THR A 79 2.91 14.23 -6.06
N GLU A 80 3.19 14.85 -4.91
CA GLU A 80 3.24 14.15 -3.63
C GLU A 80 1.84 13.77 -3.13
N ILE A 81 1.72 12.59 -2.53
CA ILE A 81 0.56 12.14 -1.75
C ILE A 81 0.99 11.80 -0.32
N GLU A 82 0.04 11.93 0.59
CA GLU A 82 0.22 11.57 1.99
C GLU A 82 -0.60 10.33 2.31
N VAL A 83 0.07 9.23 2.67
CA VAL A 83 -0.58 8.02 3.17
C VAL A 83 -0.88 8.24 4.65
N LYS A 84 -2.18 8.33 4.97
CA LYS A 84 -2.71 8.43 6.34
C LYS A 84 -3.31 7.08 6.72
N GLY A 85 -2.67 6.39 7.64
CA GLY A 85 -3.20 5.12 8.10
C GLY A 85 -2.22 4.42 9.02
N GLU A 86 -2.76 3.94 10.14
CA GLU A 86 -2.07 3.01 11.02
C GLU A 86 -1.71 1.74 10.23
N ILE A 87 -0.53 1.20 10.51
CA ILE A 87 -0.13 -0.09 9.98
C ILE A 87 -1.08 -1.11 10.60
N LYS A 88 -2.01 -1.65 9.82
CA LYS A 88 -2.66 -2.90 10.20
C LYS A 88 -1.61 -3.98 9.99
N ASP A 89 -0.90 -4.32 11.05
CA ASP A 89 -0.01 -5.48 11.10
C ASP A 89 -0.84 -6.74 10.84
N PHE A 90 -1.10 -7.06 9.58
CA PHE A 90 -1.57 -8.37 9.17
C PHE A 90 -0.40 -9.35 9.26
N GLY A 91 -0.07 -9.73 10.49
CA GLY A 91 0.70 -10.90 10.89
C GLY A 91 2.09 -11.03 10.26
N ASN A 92 3.10 -10.77 11.07
CA ASN A 92 4.41 -11.42 10.93
C ASN A 92 4.20 -12.92 10.72
N LYS A 93 4.41 -13.40 9.49
CA LYS A 93 4.53 -14.83 9.19
C LYS A 93 5.93 -15.36 9.51
N GLU A 94 6.88 -14.49 9.83
CA GLU A 94 8.24 -14.90 10.23
C GLU A 94 8.32 -15.24 11.73
N ASP A 95 7.74 -14.44 12.63
CA ASP A 95 7.79 -14.70 14.09
C ASP A 95 7.09 -15.99 14.58
N LYS A 96 6.22 -16.59 13.76
CA LYS A 96 5.51 -17.84 14.15
C LYS A 96 6.37 -19.09 13.96
N LYS A 97 7.48 -19.02 13.22
CA LYS A 97 8.37 -20.17 13.04
C LYS A 97 9.23 -20.40 14.29
N ASP A 98 9.83 -19.34 14.82
CA ASP A 98 10.74 -19.42 15.97
C ASP A 98 10.02 -19.82 17.27
N LYS A 99 8.85 -19.23 17.54
CA LYS A 99 8.05 -19.61 18.73
C LYS A 99 7.47 -21.02 18.69
N LYS A 100 7.27 -21.59 17.49
CA LYS A 100 6.77 -22.97 17.34
C LYS A 100 7.90 -23.98 17.55
N GLU A 101 9.11 -23.69 17.07
CA GLU A 101 10.29 -24.53 17.30
C GLU A 101 10.74 -24.53 18.76
N GLU A 102 10.69 -23.37 19.44
CA GLU A 102 11.07 -23.27 20.85
C GLU A 102 10.08 -24.01 21.77
N LYS A 103 8.78 -23.96 21.48
CA LYS A 103 7.75 -24.76 22.19
C LYS A 103 7.89 -26.27 21.96
N LEU A 104 8.34 -26.69 20.78
CA LEU A 104 8.55 -28.10 20.46
C LEU A 104 9.82 -28.67 21.13
N LYS A 105 10.84 -27.83 21.34
CA LYS A 105 12.06 -28.18 22.07
C LYS A 105 11.82 -28.34 23.57
N LYS A 106 11.14 -27.37 24.22
CA LYS A 106 10.80 -27.45 25.66
C LYS A 106 9.93 -28.66 26.02
N LYS A 107 8.97 -29.01 25.17
CA LYS A 107 8.08 -30.17 25.40
C LYS A 107 8.77 -31.53 25.22
N LYS A 108 9.95 -31.58 24.58
CA LYS A 108 10.78 -32.79 24.47
C LYS A 108 11.73 -32.96 25.66
N GLU A 109 12.11 -31.87 26.34
CA GLU A 109 12.94 -31.93 27.55
C GLU A 109 12.13 -32.28 28.81
N GLU A 110 10.86 -31.86 28.92
CA GLU A 110 9.99 -32.22 30.06
C GLU A 110 9.52 -33.69 30.06
N ASN A 111 9.67 -34.42 28.95
CA ASN A 111 9.21 -35.81 28.80
C ASN A 111 10.37 -36.84 28.75
N LYS A 112 11.57 -36.45 29.18
CA LYS A 112 12.75 -37.32 29.32
C LYS A 112 13.23 -37.31 30.77
#